data_AF-Q7RLH4-F1
#
_entry.id   AF-Q7RLH4-F1
#
_cell.length_a   1.000
_cell.length_b   1.000
_cell.length_c   1.000
_cell.angle_alpha   90.00
_cell.angle_beta   90.00
_cell.angle_gamma   90.00
#
_symmetry.space_group_name_H-M   'P 1'
#
loop_
_entity.id
_entity.type
_entity.pdbx_description
1 polymer ?
#
loop_
_entity_poly.entity_id
_entity_poly.type
_entity_poly.pdbx_seq_one_letter_code
_entity_poly.pdbx_strand_id
1 'polypeptide(L)'
;MIGTIVGGIISYYPIKIIFNINTIKNKDTYLKKSVCCFISTYIGGHINLIEIAELLKLNNLEKNSIFILDDFFTNLFLMILPLFKNYSNNKNLQKFVTTQVRQNKKKNDFINYQNHNDETERLILYEHKEITYGSFIYNHKNNNFEKNIIKYINKEHNFVYKMFVKILYDILSILLIIILTENILTHYELLNKIIDIYIINVVKIKAFLLFFIIFIYLFFIDYLIQTINDIISYCDCKTSKLIICTHKIIEIISYIYFRSIEYYSTVLNFLFIYYLFFLGILININSLFTIAKPLAGLVISMLIIHLFCVFFLSYIYNNFCSKNENSAIHIDEILLAINANIGGPTTATIMSEMFKRHDLTFVSTLWGIIGYFIATDISIIVYKHL
;
A
#
# COMPACT_ATOMS: atom_id res chain seq x y z
N MET A 1 -4.16 -9.86 -8.77
CA MET A 1 -3.58 -11.15 -9.25
C MET A 1 -4.46 -11.87 -10.26
N ILE A 2 -5.60 -12.48 -9.89
CA ILE A 2 -6.44 -13.25 -10.85
C ILE A 2 -6.84 -12.41 -12.07
N GLY A 3 -7.28 -11.17 -11.84
CA GLY A 3 -7.61 -10.24 -12.94
C GLY A 3 -6.45 -9.95 -13.88
N THR A 4 -5.21 -9.97 -13.39
CA THR A 4 -3.99 -9.83 -14.21
C THR A 4 -3.78 -11.05 -15.10
N ILE A 5 -3.92 -12.26 -14.56
CA ILE A 5 -3.75 -13.52 -15.29
C ILE A 5 -4.83 -13.64 -16.37
N VAL A 6 -6.09 -13.44 -15.99
CA VAL A 6 -7.24 -13.44 -16.89
C VAL A 6 -7.08 -12.35 -17.95
N GLY A 7 -6.66 -11.15 -17.53
CA GLY A 7 -6.36 -10.04 -18.42
C GLY A 7 -5.34 -10.39 -19.48
N GLY A 8 -4.19 -10.97 -19.11
CA GLY A 8 -3.14 -11.34 -20.05
C GLY A 8 -3.55 -12.44 -21.03
N ILE A 9 -4.28 -13.46 -20.56
CA ILE A 9 -4.78 -14.55 -21.43
C ILE A 9 -5.84 -14.01 -22.39
N ILE A 10 -6.82 -13.26 -21.89
CA ILE A 10 -7.91 -12.72 -22.71
C ILE A 10 -7.39 -11.64 -23.67
N SER A 11 -6.41 -10.81 -23.28
CA SER A 11 -5.85 -9.77 -24.16
C SER A 11 -4.98 -10.35 -25.29
N TYR A 12 -4.37 -11.53 -25.07
CA TYR A 12 -3.51 -12.18 -26.06
C TYR A 12 -4.26 -12.53 -27.37
N TYR A 13 -5.39 -13.22 -27.28
CA TYR A 13 -6.15 -13.67 -28.46
C TYR A 13 -6.67 -12.55 -29.39
N PRO A 14 -7.35 -11.50 -28.90
CA PRO A 14 -7.85 -10.42 -29.75
C PRO A 14 -6.69 -9.64 -30.39
N ILE A 15 -5.60 -9.39 -29.66
CA ILE A 15 -4.43 -8.72 -30.23
C ILE A 15 -3.77 -9.59 -31.31
N LYS A 16 -3.66 -10.90 -31.08
CA LYS A 16 -3.17 -11.85 -32.08
C LYS A 16 -3.98 -11.81 -33.38
N ILE A 17 -5.30 -11.69 -33.27
CA ILE A 17 -6.23 -11.61 -34.42
C ILE A 17 -6.13 -10.24 -35.11
N ILE A 18 -6.27 -9.13 -34.36
CA ILE A 18 -6.31 -7.76 -34.90
C ILE A 18 -5.05 -7.43 -35.70
N PHE A 19 -3.89 -7.87 -35.22
CA PHE A 19 -2.60 -7.59 -35.87
C PHE A 19 -2.15 -8.71 -36.82
N ASN A 20 -3.02 -9.66 -37.13
CA ASN A 20 -2.79 -10.79 -38.05
C ASN A 20 -1.45 -11.52 -37.79
N ILE A 21 -1.12 -11.73 -36.52
CA ILE A 21 0.17 -12.26 -36.07
C ILE A 21 0.33 -13.75 -36.41
N ASN A 22 -0.76 -14.45 -36.72
CA ASN A 22 -0.80 -15.87 -37.10
C ASN A 22 0.15 -16.26 -38.23
N THR A 23 0.50 -15.30 -39.10
CA THR A 23 1.32 -15.56 -40.29
C THR A 23 2.82 -15.60 -40.01
N ILE A 24 3.28 -15.10 -38.84
CA ILE A 24 4.71 -14.96 -38.54
C ILE A 24 5.03 -15.53 -37.14
N LYS A 25 5.61 -16.75 -37.10
CA LYS A 25 5.98 -17.44 -35.85
C LYS A 25 6.77 -16.58 -34.87
N ASN A 26 7.70 -15.75 -35.36
CA ASN A 26 8.52 -14.88 -34.49
C ASN A 26 7.71 -13.77 -33.80
N LYS A 27 6.64 -13.27 -34.43
CA LYS A 27 5.78 -12.26 -33.81
C LYS A 27 4.86 -12.89 -32.75
N ASP A 28 4.43 -14.13 -32.97
CA ASP A 28 3.61 -14.86 -31.99
C ASP A 28 4.42 -15.21 -30.74
N THR A 29 5.65 -15.72 -30.91
CA THR A 29 6.54 -15.99 -29.77
C THR A 29 6.87 -14.73 -29.01
N TYR A 30 7.12 -13.62 -29.69
CA TYR A 30 7.34 -12.33 -29.05
C TYR A 30 6.13 -11.88 -28.22
N LEU A 31 4.91 -11.95 -28.78
CA LEU A 31 3.69 -11.59 -28.07
C LEU A 31 3.46 -12.44 -26.81
N LYS A 32 3.68 -13.76 -26.89
CA LYS A 32 3.61 -14.66 -25.72
C LYS A 32 4.61 -14.27 -24.63
N LYS A 33 5.85 -13.95 -25.02
CA LYS A 33 6.87 -13.50 -24.07
C LYS A 33 6.47 -12.17 -23.43
N SER A 34 5.90 -11.23 -24.20
CA SER A 34 5.39 -9.96 -23.68
C SER A 34 4.26 -10.13 -22.67
N VAL A 35 3.29 -11.02 -22.94
CA VAL A 35 2.22 -11.34 -21.97
C VAL A 35 2.81 -11.86 -20.67
N CYS A 36 3.77 -12.78 -20.76
CA CYS A 36 4.49 -13.32 -19.60
C CYS A 36 5.19 -12.20 -18.80
N CYS A 37 5.91 -11.30 -19.48
CA CYS A 37 6.54 -10.16 -18.82
C CYS A 37 5.52 -9.26 -18.10
N PHE A 38 4.43 -8.85 -18.76
CA PHE A 38 3.44 -7.97 -18.13
C PHE A 38 2.66 -8.64 -16.99
N ILE A 39 2.35 -9.95 -17.09
CA ILE A 39 1.76 -10.69 -15.95
C ILE A 39 2.72 -10.70 -14.78
N SER A 40 4.01 -10.91 -15.05
CA SER A 40 5.05 -10.90 -14.04
C SER A 40 5.16 -9.55 -13.35
N THR A 41 5.14 -8.45 -14.11
CA THR A 41 5.18 -7.09 -13.54
C THR A 41 3.94 -6.74 -12.75
N TYR A 42 2.76 -7.02 -13.27
CA TYR A 42 1.50 -6.63 -12.64
C TYR A 42 1.04 -7.59 -11.53
N ILE A 43 1.89 -8.54 -11.14
CA ILE A 43 1.74 -9.34 -9.92
C ILE A 43 2.93 -9.08 -8.98
N GLY A 44 4.14 -9.04 -9.51
CA GLY A 44 5.39 -9.02 -8.74
C GLY A 44 6.35 -7.88 -9.12
N GLY A 45 5.87 -6.81 -9.72
CA GLY A 45 6.65 -5.62 -10.04
C GLY A 45 7.86 -5.86 -10.96
N HIS A 46 8.68 -4.81 -11.05
CA HIS A 46 9.73 -4.70 -12.06
C HIS A 46 10.84 -5.77 -11.93
N ILE A 47 11.15 -6.23 -10.70
CA ILE A 47 12.18 -7.26 -10.46
C ILE A 47 11.80 -8.57 -11.19
N ASN A 48 10.54 -8.98 -11.08
CA ASN A 48 10.04 -10.20 -11.71
C ASN A 48 9.94 -10.06 -13.24
N LEU A 49 9.78 -8.85 -13.77
CA LEU A 49 9.84 -8.59 -15.21
C LEU A 49 11.26 -8.71 -15.77
N ILE A 50 12.28 -8.23 -15.03
CA ILE A 50 13.69 -8.44 -15.42
C ILE A 50 14.02 -9.93 -15.45
N GLU A 51 13.66 -10.65 -14.39
CA GLU A 51 13.94 -12.08 -14.26
C GLU A 51 13.28 -12.89 -15.39
N ILE A 52 12.00 -12.63 -15.69
CA ILE A 52 11.31 -13.30 -16.81
C ILE A 52 11.94 -12.93 -18.16
N ALA A 53 12.35 -11.67 -18.36
CA ALA A 53 12.99 -11.26 -19.60
C ALA A 53 14.31 -11.99 -19.85
N GLU A 54 15.07 -12.26 -18.78
CA GLU A 54 16.30 -13.05 -18.82
C GLU A 54 16.02 -14.55 -19.03
N LEU A 55 15.06 -15.12 -18.29
CA LEU A 55 14.66 -16.52 -18.44
C LEU A 55 14.15 -16.84 -19.86
N LEU A 56 13.38 -15.91 -20.45
CA LEU A 56 12.86 -16.05 -21.82
C LEU A 56 13.85 -15.61 -22.90
N LYS A 57 15.06 -15.18 -22.51
CA LYS A 57 16.14 -14.73 -23.41
C LYS A 57 15.63 -13.73 -24.44
N LEU A 58 15.00 -12.65 -23.98
CA LEU A 58 14.56 -11.55 -24.84
C LEU A 58 15.76 -10.78 -25.39
N ASN A 59 15.68 -10.35 -26.65
CA ASN A 59 16.70 -9.49 -27.23
C ASN A 59 16.66 -8.09 -26.57
N ASN A 60 17.76 -7.35 -26.58
CA ASN A 60 17.83 -6.03 -25.94
C ASN A 60 16.75 -5.05 -26.45
N LEU A 61 16.44 -5.06 -27.74
CA LEU A 61 15.38 -4.22 -28.32
C LEU A 61 13.98 -4.60 -27.81
N GLU A 62 13.70 -5.90 -27.75
CA GLU A 62 12.44 -6.45 -27.24
C GLU A 62 12.27 -6.10 -25.76
N LYS A 63 13.30 -6.37 -24.95
CA LYS A 63 13.36 -6.04 -23.52
C LYS A 63 13.10 -4.55 -23.27
N ASN A 64 13.83 -3.67 -23.96
CA ASN A 64 13.66 -2.22 -23.82
C ASN A 64 12.24 -1.76 -24.16
N SER A 65 11.62 -2.33 -25.20
CA SER A 65 10.27 -1.94 -25.58
C SER A 65 9.21 -2.32 -24.56
N ILE A 66 9.34 -3.49 -23.93
CA ILE A 66 8.46 -3.93 -22.86
C ILE A 66 8.64 -3.03 -21.64
N PHE A 67 9.88 -2.66 -21.31
CA PHE A 67 10.20 -1.82 -20.16
C PHE A 67 9.59 -0.42 -20.31
N ILE A 68 9.79 0.22 -21.47
CA ILE A 68 9.22 1.55 -21.75
C ILE A 68 7.68 1.52 -21.70
N LEU A 69 7.06 0.45 -22.20
CA LEU A 69 5.60 0.32 -22.16
C LEU A 69 5.07 0.11 -20.74
N ASP A 70 5.74 -0.74 -19.96
CA ASP A 70 5.39 -0.97 -18.56
C ASP A 70 5.46 0.33 -17.76
N ASP A 71 6.60 1.03 -17.83
CA ASP A 71 6.84 2.31 -17.17
C ASP A 71 5.78 3.35 -17.53
N PHE A 72 5.47 3.52 -18.82
CA PHE A 72 4.47 4.48 -19.28
C PHE A 72 3.07 4.14 -18.80
N PHE A 73 2.62 2.90 -19.01
CA PHE A 73 1.24 2.53 -18.69
C PHE A 73 1.00 2.39 -17.19
N THR A 74 1.99 1.91 -16.43
CA THR A 74 1.92 1.86 -14.97
C THR A 74 1.79 3.28 -14.40
N ASN A 75 2.61 4.24 -14.84
CA ASN A 75 2.49 5.62 -14.39
C ASN A 75 1.14 6.26 -14.74
N LEU A 76 0.71 6.12 -16.00
CA LEU A 76 -0.57 6.65 -16.44
C LEU A 76 -1.72 6.03 -15.63
N PHE A 77 -1.65 4.72 -15.39
CA PHE A 77 -2.62 4.00 -14.60
C PHE A 77 -2.67 4.49 -13.16
N LEU A 78 -1.52 4.65 -12.49
CA LEU A 78 -1.43 5.15 -11.12
C LEU A 78 -1.92 6.59 -10.98
N MET A 79 -1.77 7.43 -12.02
CA MET A 79 -2.31 8.78 -12.02
C MET A 79 -3.85 8.80 -12.13
N ILE A 80 -4.43 7.86 -12.88
CA ILE A 80 -5.88 7.77 -13.09
C ILE A 80 -6.56 7.04 -11.92
N LEU A 81 -5.91 6.07 -11.30
CA LEU A 81 -6.51 5.17 -10.31
C LEU A 81 -7.20 5.90 -9.14
N PRO A 82 -6.61 6.95 -8.51
CA PRO A 82 -7.28 7.71 -7.45
C PRO A 82 -8.57 8.41 -7.89
N LEU A 83 -8.71 8.75 -9.18
CA LEU A 83 -9.90 9.43 -9.70
C LEU A 83 -11.15 8.53 -9.61
N PHE A 84 -11.00 7.20 -9.65
CA PHE A 84 -12.11 6.27 -9.51
C PHE A 84 -12.80 6.32 -8.14
N LYS A 85 -12.10 6.79 -7.09
CA LYS A 85 -12.70 7.00 -5.77
C LYS A 85 -13.86 8.00 -5.83
N ASN A 86 -13.71 9.08 -6.59
CA ASN A 86 -14.72 10.12 -6.72
C ASN A 86 -15.95 9.66 -7.52
N TYR A 87 -15.76 8.77 -8.51
CA TYR A 87 -16.86 8.21 -9.30
C TYR A 87 -17.71 7.20 -8.52
N SER A 88 -17.13 6.47 -7.57
CA SER A 88 -17.88 5.56 -6.68
C SER A 88 -18.72 6.31 -5.63
N ASN A 89 -18.39 7.57 -5.34
CA ASN A 89 -19.11 8.40 -4.36
C ASN A 89 -20.44 8.96 -4.92
N ASN A 90 -20.91 8.41 -6.05
CA ASN A 90 -22.18 8.74 -6.63
C ASN A 90 -23.30 8.29 -5.66
N LYS A 91 -23.92 9.28 -5.00
CA LYS A 91 -24.93 9.20 -3.92
C LYS A 91 -26.09 8.19 -4.14
N ASN A 92 -26.23 7.63 -5.34
CA ASN A 92 -27.29 6.71 -5.72
C ASN A 92 -27.01 5.26 -5.30
N LEU A 93 -25.75 4.79 -5.32
CA LEU A 93 -25.42 3.40 -4.94
C LEU A 93 -25.54 3.19 -3.42
N GLN A 94 -25.09 4.18 -2.65
CA GLN A 94 -25.20 4.22 -1.19
C GLN A 94 -26.67 4.31 -0.73
N LYS A 95 -27.53 4.99 -1.51
CA LYS A 95 -28.98 5.04 -1.31
C LYS A 95 -29.66 3.68 -1.52
N PHE A 96 -29.16 2.87 -2.45
CA PHE A 96 -29.73 1.55 -2.76
C PHE A 96 -29.42 0.53 -1.65
N VAL A 97 -28.18 0.52 -1.15
CA VAL A 97 -27.77 -0.33 -0.02
C VAL A 97 -28.50 0.07 1.26
N THR A 98 -28.61 1.38 1.55
CA THR A 98 -29.36 1.84 2.75
C THR A 98 -30.87 1.60 2.67
N THR A 99 -31.47 1.54 1.47
CA THR A 99 -32.90 1.19 1.32
C THR A 99 -33.18 -0.29 1.51
N GLN A 100 -32.29 -1.20 1.08
CA GLN A 100 -32.41 -2.63 1.36
C GLN A 100 -32.23 -2.93 2.86
N VAL A 101 -31.28 -2.29 3.53
CA VAL A 101 -31.07 -2.44 4.99
C VAL A 101 -32.27 -1.91 5.79
N ARG A 102 -32.90 -0.80 5.35
CA ARG A 102 -34.13 -0.28 5.98
C ARG A 102 -35.35 -1.19 5.81
N GLN A 103 -35.46 -1.91 4.70
CA GLN A 103 -36.54 -2.87 4.48
C GLN A 103 -36.36 -4.14 5.33
N ASN A 104 -35.12 -4.57 5.57
CA ASN A 104 -34.83 -5.69 6.46
C ASN A 104 -35.02 -5.35 7.95
N LYS A 105 -34.75 -4.10 8.38
CA LYS A 105 -35.04 -3.63 9.75
C LYS A 105 -36.55 -3.63 10.08
N LYS A 106 -37.39 -3.12 9.17
CA LYS A 106 -38.85 -3.08 9.38
C LYS A 106 -39.51 -4.45 9.56
N LYS A 107 -38.86 -5.55 9.15
CA LYS A 107 -39.35 -6.92 9.37
C LYS A 107 -38.94 -7.51 10.73
N ASN A 108 -37.88 -6.98 11.34
CA ASN A 108 -37.33 -7.49 12.61
C ASN A 108 -37.67 -6.61 13.83
N ASP A 109 -38.23 -5.41 13.62
CA ASP A 109 -38.55 -4.45 14.69
C ASP A 109 -39.77 -4.84 15.57
N PHE A 110 -40.36 -6.04 15.42
CA PHE A 110 -41.46 -6.51 16.29
C PHE A 110 -41.02 -7.37 17.48
N ILE A 111 -39.74 -7.73 17.58
CA ILE A 111 -39.27 -8.59 18.67
C ILE A 111 -38.01 -7.99 19.31
N ASN A 112 -38.19 -7.55 20.55
CA ASN A 112 -37.19 -7.14 21.55
C ASN A 112 -36.63 -5.71 21.48
N TYR A 113 -37.43 -4.82 22.08
CA TYR A 113 -36.96 -3.64 22.80
C TYR A 113 -36.24 -4.05 24.10
N GLN A 114 -34.92 -3.99 24.11
CA GLN A 114 -34.07 -3.50 25.22
C GLN A 114 -32.61 -3.82 24.90
N ASN A 115 -31.74 -2.82 25.07
CA ASN A 115 -30.28 -2.80 24.81
C ASN A 115 -29.83 -2.36 23.40
N HIS A 116 -30.21 -1.15 22.96
CA HIS A 116 -29.49 -0.50 21.84
C HIS A 116 -29.51 1.02 22.00
N ASN A 117 -28.48 1.58 22.63
CA ASN A 117 -28.08 2.97 22.42
C ASN A 117 -26.61 3.13 21.98
N ASP A 118 -25.81 2.06 21.90
CA ASP A 118 -24.38 2.14 21.53
C ASP A 118 -24.08 1.94 20.03
N GLU A 119 -25.07 1.54 19.22
CA GLU A 119 -24.85 1.23 17.80
C GLU A 119 -25.22 2.36 16.84
N THR A 120 -26.18 3.22 17.22
CA THR A 120 -26.60 4.36 16.38
C THR A 120 -25.57 5.49 16.37
N GLU A 121 -24.70 5.57 17.38
CA GLU A 121 -23.59 6.54 17.42
C GLU A 121 -22.39 6.09 16.54
N ARG A 122 -22.28 4.79 16.23
CA ARG A 122 -21.20 4.24 15.39
C ARG A 122 -21.43 4.40 13.88
N LEU A 123 -22.68 4.61 13.45
CA LEU A 123 -23.04 4.76 12.04
C LEU A 123 -22.97 6.21 11.52
N ILE A 124 -22.81 7.18 12.43
CA ILE A 124 -22.67 8.61 12.10
C ILE A 124 -21.22 9.11 12.36
N LEU A 125 -20.46 8.41 13.22
CA LEU A 125 -19.04 8.66 13.48
C LEU A 125 -18.12 7.60 12.83
N TYR A 126 -18.06 7.54 11.50
CA TYR A 126 -16.74 7.35 10.86
C TYR A 126 -16.08 8.73 10.75
N GLU A 127 -15.91 9.37 11.91
CA GLU A 127 -14.94 10.43 12.07
C GLU A 127 -13.59 9.76 11.81
N HIS A 128 -12.93 10.14 10.72
CA HIS A 128 -11.66 9.59 10.28
C HIS A 128 -10.68 9.54 11.44
N LYS A 129 -10.43 8.34 11.98
CA LYS A 129 -9.28 8.11 12.84
C LYS A 129 -8.07 8.17 11.94
N GLU A 130 -7.40 9.32 11.92
CA GLU A 130 -6.05 9.46 11.39
C GLU A 130 -5.13 8.59 12.26
N ILE A 131 -5.00 7.31 11.90
CA ILE A 131 -4.02 6.41 12.48
C ILE A 131 -2.72 6.73 11.74
N THR A 132 -1.69 7.23 12.40
CA THR A 132 -0.40 7.43 11.72
C THR A 132 0.33 6.10 11.59
N TYR A 133 1.02 5.96 10.45
CA TYR A 133 1.81 4.82 9.99
C TYR A 133 2.29 3.85 11.09
N GLY A 134 1.93 2.58 10.95
CA GLY A 134 2.55 1.47 11.69
C GLY A 134 2.20 1.40 13.18
N SER A 135 1.72 2.48 13.79
CA SER A 135 1.42 2.50 15.21
C SER A 135 0.04 1.92 15.50
N PHE A 136 0.01 0.84 16.28
CA PHE A 136 -1.22 0.24 16.80
C PHE A 136 -1.99 1.17 17.76
N ILE A 137 -1.44 2.36 18.05
CA ILE A 137 -1.78 3.17 19.24
C ILE A 137 -2.17 4.61 18.90
N TYR A 138 -2.16 5.06 17.63
CA TYR A 138 -2.62 6.42 17.32
C TYR A 138 -4.16 6.50 17.30
N ASN A 139 -4.77 6.42 18.48
CA ASN A 139 -6.21 6.55 18.68
C ASN A 139 -6.52 8.01 19.02
N HIS A 140 -6.83 8.80 17.99
CA HIS A 140 -7.10 10.25 18.06
C HIS A 140 -8.22 10.65 19.07
N LYS A 141 -9.02 9.68 19.54
CA LYS A 141 -10.05 9.87 20.59
C LYS A 141 -9.46 10.23 21.97
N ASN A 142 -8.18 9.96 22.22
CA ASN A 142 -7.49 10.31 23.47
C ASN A 142 -6.44 11.43 23.29
N ASN A 143 -6.64 12.35 22.34
CA ASN A 143 -5.79 13.53 22.16
C ASN A 143 -5.97 14.61 23.25
N ASN A 144 -6.06 14.20 24.52
CA ASN A 144 -5.61 15.05 25.61
C ASN A 144 -4.08 15.25 25.53
N PHE A 145 -3.33 14.29 25.00
CA PHE A 145 -1.86 14.32 24.99
C PHE A 145 -1.26 15.40 24.06
N GLU A 146 -1.56 15.34 22.76
CA GLU A 146 -1.09 16.34 21.78
C GLU A 146 -1.65 17.74 22.09
N LYS A 147 -2.94 17.82 22.49
CA LYS A 147 -3.54 19.07 22.96
C LYS A 147 -2.86 19.58 24.24
N ASN A 148 -2.45 18.73 25.17
CA ASN A 148 -1.80 19.16 26.42
C ASN A 148 -0.36 19.61 26.19
N ILE A 149 0.40 18.97 25.30
CA ILE A 149 1.75 19.41 24.94
C ILE A 149 1.68 20.69 24.11
N ILE A 150 0.82 20.78 23.08
CA ILE A 150 0.62 22.02 22.33
C ILE A 150 0.15 23.13 23.27
N LYS A 151 -0.71 22.82 24.25
CA LYS A 151 -1.15 23.77 25.28
C LYS A 151 -0.04 24.12 26.28
N TYR A 152 0.92 23.24 26.55
CA TYR A 152 2.09 23.51 27.39
C TYR A 152 3.11 24.39 26.65
N ILE A 153 3.43 24.02 25.41
CA ILE A 153 4.25 24.79 24.47
C ILE A 153 3.61 26.16 24.19
N ASN A 154 2.27 26.25 24.16
CA ASN A 154 1.54 27.51 24.00
C ASN A 154 1.30 28.26 25.32
N LYS A 155 1.54 27.63 26.49
CA LYS A 155 1.36 28.27 27.81
C LYS A 155 2.52 29.18 28.16
N GLU A 156 3.69 28.97 27.57
CA GLU A 156 4.87 29.79 27.81
C GLU A 156 4.90 30.97 26.83
N HIS A 157 4.83 32.17 27.40
CA HIS A 157 4.67 33.44 26.68
C HIS A 157 5.86 33.84 25.77
N ASN A 158 6.91 33.01 25.66
CA ASN A 158 8.12 33.34 24.91
C ASN A 158 8.22 32.55 23.59
N PHE A 159 7.90 33.22 22.49
CA PHE A 159 8.01 32.70 21.12
C PHE A 159 9.40 32.08 20.83
N VAL A 160 10.47 32.71 21.32
CA VAL A 160 11.86 32.26 21.15
C VAL A 160 12.09 30.91 21.84
N TYR A 161 11.62 30.74 23.08
CA TYR A 161 11.74 29.49 23.81
C TYR A 161 10.98 28.35 23.10
N LYS A 162 9.76 28.63 22.66
CA LYS A 162 8.95 27.69 21.89
C LYS A 162 9.64 27.24 20.60
N MET A 163 10.31 28.16 19.90
CA MET A 163 11.07 27.84 18.69
C MET A 163 12.28 26.96 18.99
N PHE A 164 13.07 27.27 20.03
CA PHE A 164 14.22 26.47 20.44
C PHE A 164 13.83 25.05 20.87
N VAL A 165 12.78 24.92 21.67
CA VAL A 165 12.26 23.61 22.09
C VAL A 165 11.79 22.78 20.90
N LYS A 166 11.10 23.41 19.95
CA LYS A 166 10.69 22.73 18.71
C LYS A 166 11.90 22.25 17.92
N ILE A 167 12.90 23.10 17.70
CA ILE A 167 14.14 22.74 16.98
C ILE A 167 14.85 21.57 17.66
N LEU A 168 14.91 21.57 18.99
CA LEU A 168 15.54 20.49 19.75
C LEU A 168 14.83 19.16 19.52
N TYR A 169 13.49 19.13 19.58
CA TYR A 169 12.73 17.92 19.28
C TYR A 169 12.92 17.46 17.82
N ASP A 170 13.02 18.39 16.89
CA ASP A 170 13.21 18.08 15.46
C ASP A 170 14.59 17.43 15.24
N ILE A 171 15.64 17.99 15.87
CA ILE A 171 17.01 17.41 15.84
C ILE A 171 17.01 16.02 16.47
N LEU A 172 16.38 15.84 17.63
CA LEU A 172 16.31 14.53 18.29
C LEU A 172 15.54 13.50 17.46
N SER A 173 14.47 13.93 16.80
CA SER A 173 13.67 13.06 15.91
C SER A 173 14.49 12.62 14.70
N ILE A 174 15.24 13.54 14.08
CA ILE A 174 16.13 13.21 12.95
C ILE A 174 17.28 12.28 13.39
N LEU A 175 17.87 12.52 14.58
CA LEU A 175 18.91 11.66 15.11
C LEU A 175 18.37 10.24 15.35
N LEU A 176 17.16 10.12 15.90
CA LEU A 176 16.48 8.83 16.09
C LEU A 176 16.31 8.08 14.76
N ILE A 177 15.91 8.77 13.69
CA ILE A 177 15.78 8.20 12.33
C ILE A 177 17.10 7.62 11.86
N ILE A 178 18.20 8.39 11.98
CA ILE A 178 19.52 7.96 11.51
C ILE A 178 19.95 6.70 12.27
N ILE A 179 19.87 6.72 13.61
CA ILE A 179 20.25 5.58 14.46
C ILE A 179 19.39 4.35 14.16
N LEU A 180 18.07 4.53 14.00
CA LEU A 180 17.17 3.42 13.71
C LEU A 180 17.45 2.82 12.33
N THR A 181 17.69 3.66 11.32
CA THR A 181 18.04 3.22 9.96
C THR A 181 19.35 2.43 9.97
N GLU A 182 20.38 2.92 10.65
CA GLU A 182 21.69 2.28 10.73
C GLU A 182 21.60 0.90 11.40
N ASN A 183 20.85 0.81 12.50
CA ASN A 183 20.58 -0.46 13.18
C ASN A 183 19.80 -1.44 12.31
N ILE A 184 18.74 -0.99 11.63
CA ILE A 184 17.95 -1.84 10.72
C ILE A 184 18.84 -2.36 9.59
N LEU A 185 19.67 -1.51 8.99
CA LEU A 185 20.56 -1.88 7.89
C LEU A 185 21.64 -2.86 8.36
N THR A 186 22.22 -2.64 9.54
CA THR A 186 23.24 -3.53 10.12
C THR A 186 22.67 -4.93 10.38
N HIS A 187 21.48 -5.04 10.98
CA HIS A 187 20.83 -6.33 11.20
C HIS A 187 20.38 -6.98 9.88
N TYR A 188 19.90 -6.18 8.93
CA TYR A 188 19.59 -6.66 7.58
C TYR A 188 20.82 -7.26 6.90
N GLU A 189 21.97 -6.57 6.92
CA GLU A 189 23.21 -7.06 6.32
C GLU A 189 23.71 -8.35 6.98
N LEU A 190 23.64 -8.43 8.31
CA LEU A 190 24.04 -9.61 9.07
C LEU A 190 23.14 -10.81 8.73
N LEU A 191 21.82 -10.60 8.73
CA LEU A 191 20.87 -11.66 8.41
C LEU A 191 20.94 -12.06 6.93
N ASN A 192 21.15 -11.10 6.03
CA ASN A 192 21.35 -11.37 4.62
C ASN A 192 22.63 -12.18 4.37
N LYS A 193 23.74 -11.87 5.05
CA LYS A 193 24.96 -12.69 4.99
C LYS A 193 24.72 -14.14 5.43
N ILE A 194 23.95 -14.34 6.50
CA ILE A 194 23.59 -15.68 6.97
C ILE A 194 22.77 -16.40 5.89
N ILE A 195 21.79 -15.74 5.30
CA ILE A 195 20.95 -16.35 4.26
C ILE A 195 21.75 -16.65 3.00
N ASP A 196 22.61 -15.75 2.55
CA ASP A 196 23.47 -15.97 1.37
C ASP A 196 24.41 -17.19 1.56
N ILE A 197 24.76 -17.54 2.81
CA ILE A 197 25.54 -18.75 3.14
C ILE A 197 24.70 -20.03 3.00
N TYR A 198 23.41 -19.99 3.35
CA TYR A 198 22.54 -21.19 3.40
C TYR A 198 21.62 -21.36 2.18
N ILE A 199 21.26 -20.28 1.50
CA ILE A 199 20.28 -20.23 0.41
C ILE A 199 20.92 -19.51 -0.78
N ILE A 200 21.15 -20.24 -1.87
CA ILE A 200 21.68 -19.66 -3.11
C ILE A 200 20.67 -18.68 -3.71
N ASN A 201 21.05 -17.39 -3.66
CA ASN A 201 20.69 -16.34 -4.60
C ASN A 201 19.19 -16.12 -4.84
N VAL A 202 18.43 -15.78 -3.79
CA VAL A 202 17.04 -15.33 -3.96
C VAL A 202 16.93 -13.84 -3.60
N VAL A 203 17.18 -12.98 -4.60
CA VAL A 203 16.97 -11.51 -4.52
C VAL A 203 15.60 -11.15 -3.95
N LYS A 204 14.58 -12.00 -4.17
CA LYS A 204 13.20 -11.81 -3.69
C LYS A 204 13.06 -11.89 -2.17
N ILE A 205 13.91 -12.67 -1.48
CA ILE A 205 13.86 -12.79 -0.02
C ILE A 205 14.30 -11.48 0.65
N LYS A 206 15.21 -10.72 0.02
CA LYS A 206 15.79 -9.48 0.57
C LYS A 206 14.72 -8.45 0.94
N ALA A 207 13.75 -8.23 0.06
CA ALA A 207 12.66 -7.27 0.31
C ALA A 207 11.77 -7.71 1.47
N PHE A 208 11.41 -8.99 1.53
CA PHE A 208 10.60 -9.56 2.61
C PHE A 208 11.32 -9.48 3.96
N LEU A 209 12.62 -9.77 3.97
CA LEU A 209 13.45 -9.74 5.15
C LEU A 209 13.62 -8.33 5.71
N LEU A 210 13.90 -7.37 4.84
CA LEU A 210 13.98 -5.96 5.21
C LEU A 210 12.64 -5.48 5.79
N PHE A 211 11.53 -5.82 5.14
CA PHE A 211 10.18 -5.51 5.64
C PHE A 211 9.93 -6.11 7.03
N PHE A 212 10.29 -7.38 7.23
CA PHE A 212 10.08 -8.05 8.51
C PHE A 212 10.92 -7.44 9.64
N ILE A 213 12.18 -7.09 9.37
CA ILE A 213 13.04 -6.41 10.35
C ILE A 213 12.45 -5.05 10.72
N ILE A 214 12.09 -4.22 9.72
CA ILE A 214 11.46 -2.91 9.96
C ILE A 214 10.19 -3.07 10.80
N PHE A 215 9.35 -4.06 10.47
CA PHE A 215 8.13 -4.33 11.20
C PHE A 215 8.40 -4.69 12.66
N ILE A 216 9.37 -5.56 12.94
CA ILE A 216 9.75 -5.92 14.31
C ILE A 216 10.19 -4.69 15.10
N TYR A 217 11.00 -3.82 14.49
CA TYR A 217 11.47 -2.60 15.14
C TYR A 217 10.34 -1.66 15.53
N LEU A 218 9.43 -1.37 14.59
CA LEU A 218 8.29 -0.50 14.84
C LEU A 218 7.34 -1.13 15.88
N PHE A 219 7.01 -2.42 15.70
CA PHE A 219 6.16 -3.15 16.63
C PHE A 219 6.72 -3.14 18.06
N PHE A 220 8.04 -3.33 18.21
CA PHE A 220 8.68 -3.34 19.52
C PHE A 220 8.64 -1.97 20.20
N ILE A 221 8.88 -0.88 19.46
CA ILE A 221 8.79 0.49 19.99
C ILE A 221 7.34 0.80 20.40
N ASP A 222 6.37 0.49 19.54
CA ASP A 222 4.95 0.69 19.85
C ASP A 222 4.53 -0.12 21.07
N TYR A 223 4.93 -1.39 21.15
CA TYR A 223 4.65 -2.27 22.28
C TYR A 223 5.23 -1.72 23.59
N LEU A 224 6.47 -1.20 23.56
CA LEU A 224 7.07 -0.56 24.73
C LEU A 224 6.27 0.67 25.16
N ILE A 225 5.89 1.55 24.23
CA ILE A 225 5.09 2.74 24.52
C ILE A 225 3.75 2.34 25.14
N GLN A 226 3.06 1.33 24.59
CA GLN A 226 1.78 0.84 25.11
C GLN A 226 1.92 0.26 26.52
N THR A 227 2.86 -0.66 26.71
CA THR A 227 3.06 -1.35 27.99
C THR A 227 3.35 -0.35 29.10
N ILE A 228 4.16 0.66 28.79
CA ILE A 228 4.51 1.73 29.72
C ILE A 228 3.29 2.61 30.04
N ASN A 229 2.49 2.97 29.04
CA ASN A 229 1.25 3.74 29.24
C ASN A 229 0.24 2.97 30.10
N ASP A 230 0.10 1.67 29.88
CA ASP A 230 -0.81 0.81 30.65
C ASP A 230 -0.36 0.69 32.11
N ILE A 231 0.95 0.52 32.37
CA ILE A 231 1.53 0.52 33.73
C ILE A 231 1.23 1.83 34.47
N ILE A 232 1.34 2.97 33.77
CA ILE A 232 1.03 4.29 34.34
C ILE A 232 -0.45 4.41 34.66
N SER A 233 -1.33 3.92 33.77
CA SER A 233 -2.78 3.99 33.96
C SER A 233 -3.27 3.18 35.16
N TYR A 234 -2.61 2.06 35.47
CA TYR A 234 -2.93 1.20 36.60
C TYR A 234 -2.37 1.73 37.94
N CYS A 235 -1.33 2.58 37.88
CA CYS A 235 -0.78 3.26 39.05
C CYS A 235 -1.64 4.48 39.44
N ASP A 236 -2.71 4.26 40.20
CA ASP A 236 -3.63 5.29 40.71
C ASP A 236 -2.99 6.30 41.72
N CYS A 237 -1.67 6.22 41.95
CA CYS A 237 -0.94 7.10 42.87
C CYS A 237 -0.57 8.44 42.22
N LYS A 238 -1.56 9.33 42.08
CA LYS A 238 -1.44 10.72 41.54
C LYS A 238 -0.45 11.66 42.24
N THR A 239 0.23 11.24 43.30
CA THR A 239 0.97 12.14 44.22
C THR A 239 2.48 11.93 44.31
N SER A 240 3.06 10.89 43.69
CA SER A 240 4.52 10.73 43.73
C SER A 240 5.20 11.57 42.63
N LYS A 241 6.15 12.42 43.00
CA LYS A 241 6.97 13.20 42.05
C LYS A 241 7.66 12.32 41.02
N LEU A 242 8.01 11.09 41.40
CA LEU A 242 8.66 10.11 40.53
C LEU A 242 7.75 9.72 39.37
N ILE A 243 6.46 9.41 39.63
CA ILE A 243 5.48 9.03 38.60
C ILE A 243 5.22 10.19 37.63
N ILE A 244 5.19 11.43 38.12
CA ILE A 244 5.02 12.63 37.29
C ILE A 244 6.25 12.83 36.37
N CYS A 245 7.46 12.62 36.88
CA CYS A 245 8.68 12.71 36.09
C CYS A 245 8.76 11.60 35.03
N THR A 246 8.43 10.35 35.37
CA THR A 246 8.42 9.26 34.40
C THR A 246 7.39 9.52 33.31
N HIS A 247 6.18 9.97 33.67
CA HIS A 247 5.15 10.34 32.70
C HIS A 247 5.69 11.36 31.69
N LYS A 248 6.29 12.48 32.16
CA LYS A 248 6.87 13.50 31.27
C LYS A 248 7.97 12.96 30.36
N ILE A 249 8.82 12.06 30.84
CA ILE A 249 9.88 11.45 30.03
C ILE A 249 9.27 10.60 28.91
N ILE A 250 8.24 9.82 29.21
CA ILE A 250 7.57 8.94 28.24
C ILE A 250 6.81 9.75 27.21
N GLU A 251 6.17 10.84 27.64
CA GLU A 251 5.55 11.83 26.75
C GLU A 251 6.57 12.41 25.76
N ILE A 252 7.76 12.79 26.25
CA ILE A 252 8.86 13.30 25.42
C ILE A 252 9.31 12.23 24.41
N ILE A 253 9.56 11.00 24.86
CA ILE A 253 10.01 9.89 24.00
C ILE A 253 8.97 9.59 22.92
N SER A 254 7.69 9.51 23.29
CA SER A 254 6.59 9.25 22.36
C SER A 254 6.48 10.37 21.33
N TYR A 255 6.63 11.64 21.76
CA TYR A 255 6.60 12.79 20.85
C TYR A 255 7.74 12.72 19.82
N ILE A 256 8.98 12.45 20.27
CA ILE A 256 10.14 12.30 19.38
C ILE A 256 9.91 11.14 18.40
N TYR A 257 9.39 10.02 18.87
CA TYR A 257 9.10 8.85 18.04
C TYR A 257 8.03 9.15 16.97
N PHE A 258 6.87 9.66 17.33
CA PHE A 258 5.82 9.97 16.34
C PHE A 258 6.27 11.03 15.34
N ARG A 259 7.02 12.04 15.81
CA ARG A 259 7.59 13.06 14.94
C ARG A 259 8.66 12.51 14.00
N SER A 260 9.43 11.51 14.43
CA SER A 260 10.38 10.79 13.57
C SER A 260 9.67 10.03 12.43
N ILE A 261 8.52 9.42 12.71
CA ILE A 261 7.71 8.73 11.68
C ILE A 261 7.14 9.73 10.67
N GLU A 262 6.69 10.90 11.12
CA GLU A 262 6.20 11.97 10.23
C GLU A 262 7.28 12.44 9.25
N TYR A 263 8.53 12.59 9.72
CA TYR A 263 9.66 12.91 8.86
C TYR A 263 9.98 11.79 7.85
N TYR A 264 9.92 10.52 8.25
CA TYR A 264 10.04 9.40 7.31
C TYR A 264 8.99 9.44 6.22
N SER A 265 7.71 9.69 6.56
CA SER A 265 6.64 9.83 5.57
C SER A 265 6.93 10.98 4.60
N THR A 266 7.37 12.12 5.13
CA THR A 266 7.69 13.29 4.31
C THR A 266 8.81 12.99 3.31
N VAL A 267 9.88 12.34 3.76
CA VAL A 267 11.00 11.92 2.91
C VAL A 267 10.54 10.90 1.87
N LEU A 268 9.72 9.92 2.26
CA LEU A 268 9.16 8.91 1.36
C LEU A 268 8.30 9.56 0.25
N ASN A 269 7.42 10.47 0.62
CA ASN A 269 6.57 11.20 -0.32
C ASN A 269 7.39 12.04 -1.30
N PHE A 270 8.44 12.72 -0.81
CA PHE A 270 9.36 13.46 -1.67
C PHE A 270 10.10 12.53 -2.65
N LEU A 271 10.66 11.42 -2.15
CA LEU A 271 11.34 10.42 -2.97
C LEU A 271 10.40 9.79 -3.99
N PHE A 272 9.12 9.61 -3.66
CA PHE A 272 8.13 9.07 -4.58
C PHE A 272 7.75 10.04 -5.69
N ILE A 273 7.52 11.31 -5.36
CA ILE A 273 7.29 12.35 -6.38
C ILE A 273 8.50 12.44 -7.30
N TYR A 274 9.71 12.40 -6.73
CA TYR A 274 10.95 12.35 -7.48
C TYR A 274 11.01 11.12 -8.38
N TYR A 275 10.73 9.92 -7.86
CA TYR A 275 10.68 8.68 -8.61
C TYR A 275 9.71 8.78 -9.80
N LEU A 276 8.45 9.16 -9.57
CA LEU A 276 7.44 9.32 -10.63
C LEU A 276 7.87 10.34 -11.68
N PHE A 277 8.49 11.45 -11.27
CA PHE A 277 8.99 12.47 -12.17
C PHE A 277 10.10 11.96 -13.08
N PHE A 278 11.09 11.25 -12.52
CA PHE A 278 12.16 10.63 -13.30
C PHE A 278 11.63 9.56 -14.25
N LEU A 279 10.68 8.75 -13.79
CA LEU A 279 10.03 7.73 -14.60
C LEU A 279 9.28 8.36 -15.77
N GLY A 280 8.64 9.52 -15.57
CA GLY A 280 8.01 10.29 -16.64
C GLY A 280 9.00 10.84 -17.68
N ILE A 281 10.17 11.32 -17.25
CA ILE A 281 11.20 11.91 -18.15
C ILE A 281 11.86 10.86 -19.04
N LEU A 282 12.05 9.64 -18.53
CA LEU A 282 12.76 8.58 -19.24
C LEU A 282 11.98 8.02 -20.45
N ILE A 283 10.70 8.37 -20.58
CA ILE A 283 9.81 7.83 -21.61
C ILE A 283 10.03 8.56 -22.95
N ASN A 284 10.64 7.84 -23.90
CA ASN A 284 10.71 8.30 -25.28
C ASN A 284 9.40 7.96 -26.03
N ILE A 285 8.48 8.93 -26.06
CA ILE A 285 7.15 8.81 -26.71
C ILE A 285 7.27 8.44 -28.20
N ASN A 286 8.27 8.96 -28.90
CA ASN A 286 8.45 8.68 -30.33
C ASN A 286 8.85 7.22 -30.60
N SER A 287 9.64 6.64 -29.68
CA SER A 287 9.98 5.21 -29.69
C SER A 287 8.78 4.32 -29.33
N LEU A 288 7.88 4.77 -28.44
CA LEU A 288 6.67 4.04 -28.04
C LEU A 288 5.71 3.84 -29.22
N PHE A 289 5.46 4.91 -30.00
CA PHE A 289 4.56 4.85 -31.16
C PHE A 289 5.13 4.05 -32.33
N THR A 290 6.45 3.94 -32.42
CA THR A 290 7.13 3.21 -33.51
C THR A 290 7.37 1.73 -33.19
N ILE A 291 7.63 1.38 -31.92
CA ILE A 291 8.15 0.05 -31.57
C ILE A 291 7.07 -1.00 -31.28
N ALA A 292 5.87 -0.66 -30.78
CA ALA A 292 4.84 -1.71 -30.63
C ALA A 292 3.38 -1.22 -30.44
N LYS A 293 2.73 -0.77 -31.52
CA LYS A 293 1.25 -0.68 -31.57
C LYS A 293 0.52 -1.93 -31.02
N PRO A 294 0.92 -3.18 -31.35
CA PRO A 294 0.28 -4.37 -30.79
C PRO A 294 0.50 -4.54 -29.28
N LEU A 295 1.69 -4.22 -28.75
CA LEU A 295 1.92 -4.35 -27.30
C LEU A 295 1.22 -3.23 -26.52
N ALA A 296 1.16 -2.01 -27.05
CA ALA A 296 0.38 -0.95 -26.41
C ALA A 296 -1.10 -1.34 -26.30
N GLY A 297 -1.68 -1.90 -27.38
CA GLY A 297 -3.04 -2.44 -27.36
C GLY A 297 -3.19 -3.60 -26.35
N LEU A 298 -2.17 -4.45 -26.24
CA LEU A 298 -2.15 -5.55 -25.26
C LEU A 298 -2.18 -5.04 -23.83
N VAL A 299 -1.31 -4.09 -23.47
CA VAL A 299 -1.23 -3.53 -22.12
C VAL A 299 -2.54 -2.83 -21.75
N ILE A 300 -3.07 -1.98 -22.63
CA ILE A 300 -4.36 -1.30 -22.41
C ILE A 300 -5.48 -2.31 -22.18
N SER A 301 -5.58 -3.33 -23.04
CA SER A 301 -6.58 -4.38 -22.90
C SER A 301 -6.43 -5.14 -21.58
N MET A 302 -5.21 -5.49 -21.21
CA MET A 302 -4.89 -6.21 -19.98
C MET A 302 -5.27 -5.40 -18.73
N LEU A 303 -4.95 -4.10 -18.68
CA LEU A 303 -5.29 -3.22 -17.56
C LEU A 303 -6.80 -3.00 -17.43
N ILE A 304 -7.52 -2.86 -18.55
CA ILE A 304 -9.00 -2.73 -18.53
C ILE A 304 -9.64 -4.00 -18.00
N ILE A 305 -9.21 -5.17 -18.48
CA ILE A 305 -9.74 -6.47 -18.01
C ILE A 305 -9.37 -6.70 -16.55
N HIS A 306 -8.16 -6.32 -16.12
CA HIS A 306 -7.74 -6.38 -14.73
C HIS A 306 -8.69 -5.56 -13.84
N LEU A 307 -8.89 -4.27 -14.16
CA LEU A 307 -9.81 -3.40 -13.41
C LEU A 307 -11.21 -4.01 -13.34
N PHE A 308 -11.76 -4.39 -14.50
CA PHE A 308 -13.10 -4.98 -14.58
C PHE A 308 -13.21 -6.24 -13.71
N CYS A 309 -12.23 -7.14 -13.79
CA CYS A 309 -12.22 -8.39 -13.03
C CYS A 309 -12.15 -8.14 -11.53
N VAL A 310 -11.30 -7.22 -11.06
CA VAL A 310 -11.19 -6.92 -9.64
C VAL A 310 -12.46 -6.25 -9.11
N PHE A 311 -13.04 -5.29 -9.84
CA PHE A 311 -14.32 -4.69 -9.48
C PHE A 311 -15.46 -5.72 -9.47
N PHE A 312 -15.53 -6.57 -10.49
CA PHE A 312 -16.58 -7.58 -10.61
C PHE A 312 -16.50 -8.65 -9.52
N LEU A 313 -15.30 -9.17 -9.22
CA LEU A 313 -15.10 -10.13 -8.14
C LEU A 313 -15.41 -9.51 -6.77
N SER A 314 -15.03 -8.25 -6.56
CA SER A 314 -15.36 -7.53 -5.32
C SER A 314 -16.87 -7.31 -5.19
N TYR A 315 -17.56 -7.02 -6.30
CA TYR A 315 -19.01 -6.91 -6.34
C TYR A 315 -19.71 -8.25 -6.02
N ILE A 316 -19.24 -9.35 -6.61
CA ILE A 316 -19.73 -10.70 -6.28
C ILE A 316 -19.53 -10.99 -4.80
N TYR A 317 -18.32 -10.77 -4.29
CA TYR A 317 -18.01 -11.03 -2.88
C TYR A 317 -18.91 -10.21 -1.94
N ASN A 318 -19.09 -8.92 -2.23
CA ASN A 318 -19.93 -8.05 -1.41
C ASN A 318 -21.41 -8.45 -1.42
N ASN A 319 -21.92 -8.99 -2.53
CA ASN A 319 -23.34 -9.38 -2.62
C ASN A 319 -23.62 -10.80 -2.11
N PHE A 320 -22.70 -11.74 -2.32
CA PHE A 320 -22.94 -13.16 -2.05
C PHE A 320 -22.25 -13.67 -0.79
N CYS A 321 -21.09 -13.11 -0.44
CA CYS A 321 -20.26 -13.60 0.67
C CYS A 321 -20.32 -12.68 1.89
N SER A 322 -20.42 -11.36 1.68
CA SER A 322 -20.50 -10.41 2.78
C SER A 322 -21.86 -10.47 3.45
N LYS A 323 -21.90 -10.93 4.70
CA LYS A 323 -23.12 -10.99 5.50
C LYS A 323 -23.39 -9.70 6.26
N ASN A 324 -22.34 -8.93 6.57
CA ASN A 324 -22.38 -7.69 7.36
C ASN A 324 -21.54 -6.57 6.71
N GLU A 325 -21.78 -5.32 7.10
CA GLU A 325 -20.97 -4.18 6.62
C GLU A 325 -19.47 -4.32 6.95
N ASN A 326 -19.13 -4.92 8.10
CA ASN A 326 -17.73 -5.15 8.49
C ASN A 326 -16.97 -6.14 7.60
N SER A 327 -17.69 -6.99 6.85
CA SER A 327 -17.08 -7.94 5.92
C SER A 327 -17.10 -7.46 4.49
N ALA A 328 -17.67 -6.28 4.20
CA ALA A 328 -17.74 -5.74 2.85
C ALA A 328 -16.40 -5.11 2.47
N ILE A 329 -15.96 -5.36 1.23
CA ILE A 329 -14.76 -4.76 0.67
C ILE A 329 -15.12 -3.36 0.18
N HIS A 330 -14.51 -2.35 0.78
CA HIS A 330 -14.76 -0.95 0.41
C HIS A 330 -13.97 -0.55 -0.84
N ILE A 331 -14.43 0.52 -1.52
CA ILE A 331 -13.78 1.03 -2.73
C ILE A 331 -12.29 1.35 -2.52
N ASP A 332 -11.93 1.90 -1.35
CA ASP A 332 -10.54 2.23 -1.02
C ASP A 332 -9.66 0.96 -0.97
N GLU A 333 -10.18 -0.14 -0.43
CA GLU A 333 -9.49 -1.43 -0.35
C GLU A 333 -9.35 -2.06 -1.73
N ILE A 334 -10.38 -1.96 -2.57
CA ILE A 334 -10.35 -2.41 -3.97
C ILE A 334 -9.26 -1.67 -4.75
N LEU A 335 -9.24 -0.34 -4.66
CA LEU A 335 -8.27 0.48 -5.38
C LEU A 335 -6.83 0.25 -4.88
N LEU A 336 -6.64 0.07 -3.57
CA LEU A 336 -5.34 -0.28 -3.00
C LEU A 336 -4.86 -1.66 -3.43
N ALA A 337 -5.75 -2.66 -3.48
CA ALA A 337 -5.42 -3.99 -3.96
C ALA A 337 -5.05 -3.99 -5.46
N ILE A 338 -5.70 -3.14 -6.26
CA ILE A 338 -5.34 -2.92 -7.67
C ILE A 338 -3.93 -2.31 -7.75
N ASN A 339 -3.65 -1.26 -6.99
CA ASN A 339 -2.35 -0.59 -6.98
C ASN A 339 -1.23 -1.53 -6.51
N ALA A 340 -1.45 -2.30 -5.44
CA ALA A 340 -0.48 -3.26 -4.90
C ALA A 340 -0.05 -4.32 -5.94
N ASN A 341 -0.92 -4.64 -6.89
CA ASN A 341 -0.59 -5.55 -7.99
C ASN A 341 0.18 -4.83 -9.11
N ILE A 342 -0.27 -3.64 -9.55
CA ILE A 342 0.27 -2.97 -10.74
C ILE A 342 1.47 -2.09 -10.42
N GLY A 343 1.36 -1.18 -9.46
CA GLY A 343 2.44 -0.28 -9.05
C GLY A 343 3.36 -0.89 -7.98
N GLY A 344 2.88 -1.89 -7.25
CA GLY A 344 3.65 -2.61 -6.24
C GLY A 344 3.48 -2.08 -4.81
N PRO A 345 4.26 -2.61 -3.85
CA PRO A 345 4.08 -2.35 -2.43
C PRO A 345 4.31 -0.88 -2.05
N THR A 346 5.28 -0.21 -2.67
CA THR A 346 5.63 1.19 -2.39
C THR A 346 4.53 2.16 -2.83
N THR A 347 4.01 2.01 -4.05
CA THR A 347 2.95 2.88 -4.58
C THR A 347 1.61 2.65 -3.88
N ALA A 348 1.31 1.42 -3.49
CA ALA A 348 0.10 1.09 -2.74
C ALA A 348 0.14 1.69 -1.32
N THR A 349 1.31 1.62 -0.67
CA THR A 349 1.55 2.26 0.64
C THR A 349 1.24 3.75 0.57
N ILE A 350 1.76 4.46 -0.43
CA ILE A 350 1.55 5.91 -0.56
C ILE A 350 0.10 6.24 -0.94
N MET A 351 -0.52 5.42 -1.78
CA MET A 351 -1.94 5.60 -2.10
C MET A 351 -2.84 5.43 -0.87
N SER A 352 -2.45 4.61 0.11
CA SER A 352 -3.20 4.46 1.36
C SER A 352 -3.20 5.75 2.16
N GLU A 353 -2.08 6.50 2.16
CA GLU A 353 -2.00 7.84 2.73
C GLU A 353 -2.82 8.85 1.94
N MET A 354 -2.77 8.83 0.60
CA MET A 354 -3.63 9.69 -0.24
C MET A 354 -5.12 9.47 0.04
N PHE A 355 -5.52 8.24 0.37
CA PHE A 355 -6.88 7.90 0.73
C PHE A 355 -7.22 8.10 2.21
N LYS A 356 -6.26 8.52 3.05
CA LYS A 356 -6.38 8.62 4.50
C LYS A 356 -6.79 7.29 5.16
N ARG A 357 -6.32 6.18 4.58
CA ARG A 357 -6.53 4.79 5.03
C ARG A 357 -5.19 4.18 5.45
N HIS A 358 -4.54 4.81 6.41
CA HIS A 358 -3.25 4.36 6.94
C HIS A 358 -3.33 2.96 7.61
N ASP A 359 -4.53 2.55 8.03
CA ASP A 359 -4.84 1.20 8.50
C ASP A 359 -4.50 0.12 7.46
N LEU A 360 -4.57 0.46 6.17
CA LEU A 360 -4.33 -0.45 5.06
C LEU A 360 -2.88 -0.45 4.58
N THR A 361 -2.03 0.45 5.07
CA THR A 361 -0.65 0.58 4.63
C THR A 361 0.09 -0.75 4.73
N PHE A 362 0.14 -1.33 5.93
CA PHE A 362 0.86 -2.59 6.19
C PHE A 362 0.37 -3.74 5.30
N VAL A 363 -0.96 -3.90 5.20
CA VAL A 363 -1.57 -4.97 4.40
C VAL A 363 -1.24 -4.78 2.92
N SER A 364 -1.25 -3.54 2.43
CA SER A 364 -0.91 -3.21 1.04
C SER A 364 0.56 -3.53 0.71
N THR A 365 1.49 -3.21 1.62
CA THR A 365 2.91 -3.51 1.46
C THR A 365 3.15 -5.02 1.49
N LEU A 366 2.59 -5.73 2.47
CA LEU A 366 2.74 -7.17 2.62
C LEU A 366 2.21 -7.91 1.39
N TRP A 367 1.04 -7.54 0.89
CA TRP A 367 0.44 -8.18 -0.28
C TRP A 367 1.26 -7.96 -1.55
N GLY A 368 1.83 -6.76 -1.73
CA GLY A 368 2.76 -6.49 -2.84
C GLY A 368 4.03 -7.35 -2.76
N ILE A 369 4.59 -7.56 -1.56
CA ILE A 369 5.75 -8.43 -1.36
C ILE A 369 5.42 -9.90 -1.64
N ILE A 370 4.23 -10.39 -1.27
CA ILE A 370 3.78 -11.74 -1.62
C ILE A 370 3.77 -11.92 -3.14
N GLY A 371 3.34 -10.90 -3.87
CA GLY A 371 3.39 -10.85 -5.33
C GLY A 371 4.78 -11.14 -5.91
N TYR A 372 5.84 -10.62 -5.30
CA TYR A 372 7.24 -10.84 -5.73
C TYR A 372 7.63 -12.32 -5.73
N PHE A 373 7.10 -13.13 -4.80
CA PHE A 373 7.42 -14.55 -4.72
C PHE A 373 6.74 -15.38 -5.81
N ILE A 374 5.46 -15.10 -6.09
CA ILE A 374 4.64 -15.99 -6.94
C ILE A 374 4.58 -15.58 -8.41
N ALA A 375 4.90 -14.31 -8.75
CA ALA A 375 4.65 -13.78 -10.09
C ALA A 375 5.44 -14.51 -11.19
N THR A 376 6.70 -14.86 -10.94
CA THR A 376 7.56 -15.52 -11.94
C THR A 376 7.02 -16.90 -12.30
N ASP A 377 6.66 -17.70 -11.30
CA ASP A 377 6.14 -19.06 -11.51
C ASP A 377 4.81 -19.04 -12.26
N ILE A 378 3.88 -18.18 -11.82
CA ILE A 378 2.59 -17.99 -12.48
C ILE A 378 2.78 -17.58 -13.95
N SER A 379 3.68 -16.63 -14.22
CA SER A 379 3.91 -16.12 -15.57
C SER A 379 4.48 -17.21 -16.50
N ILE A 380 5.41 -18.03 -16.01
CA ILE A 380 5.98 -19.15 -16.78
C ILE A 380 4.90 -20.20 -17.08
N ILE A 381 4.01 -20.50 -16.12
CA ILE A 381 2.89 -21.41 -16.35
C ILE A 381 1.99 -20.88 -17.46
N VAL A 382 1.61 -19.60 -17.41
CA VAL A 382 0.80 -18.96 -18.46
C VAL A 382 1.51 -19.02 -19.81
N TYR A 383 2.81 -18.72 -19.86
CA TYR A 383 3.60 -18.78 -21.09
C TYR A 383 3.58 -20.16 -21.76
N LYS A 384 3.59 -21.24 -20.98
CA LYS A 384 3.52 -22.62 -21.50
C LYS A 384 2.15 -22.99 -22.07
N HIS A 385 1.08 -22.32 -21.62
CA HIS A 385 -0.30 -22.61 -22.00
C HIS A 385 -0.86 -21.70 -23.09
N LEU A 386 -0.26 -20.53 -23.33
CA LEU A 386 -0.52 -19.68 -24.49
C LEU A 386 0.15 -20.27 -25.74
#